data_AF-A0A949CS78-F1
#
_entry.id   AF-A0A949CS78-F1
#
_cell.length_a   1.000
_cell.length_b   1.000
_cell.length_c   1.000
_cell.angle_alpha   90.00
_cell.angle_beta   90.00
_cell.angle_gamma   90.00
#
_symmetry.space_group_name_H-M   'P 1'
#
loop_
_entity.id
_entity.type
_entity.pdbx_description
1 polymer ?
#
loop_
_entity_poly.entity_id
_entity_poly.type
_entity_poly.pdbx_seq_one_letter_code
_entity_poly.pdbx_strand_id
1 'polypeptide(L)'
;MTVAYPRKFRNALSARDILVQVVRDPDLHFITLNRYRYSEQRSCKDLTNLIEYFNGKPPELMKDLSHHVSDEARHAAWLTDLLFELGADIGRPPGQSYIEEFDRLLDGDTYASDTAADDQLIGALVAINVTEKRGCEYFSAHIHALKQAPETPETIKIRETIERILPEETAHVRWGTRWLAQLANKSPLHRQKVQKAKEKYTAIEQAAFESGMDITLGAELRRVERLLSVANTLPVWHRPKYLMERLPETLLAPEVQLTRISAAQRAWSRDPQAFMDKFIPMFLNGLSQSPPSRSSQ
;
A
#
# COMPACT_ATOMS: atom_id res chain seq x y z
N MET A 1 21.08 7.27 -11.21
CA MET A 1 19.72 6.69 -11.38
C MET A 1 18.76 7.56 -10.62
N THR A 2 17.79 8.15 -11.29
CA THR A 2 16.79 9.03 -10.68
C THR A 2 15.85 8.18 -9.83
N VAL A 3 15.74 8.49 -8.54
CA VAL A 3 14.78 7.85 -7.63
C VAL A 3 13.39 8.26 -8.12
N ALA A 4 12.61 7.29 -8.61
CA ALA A 4 11.20 7.51 -8.91
C ALA A 4 10.45 7.62 -7.58
N TYR A 5 10.17 8.84 -7.16
CA TYR A 5 9.23 9.13 -6.08
C TYR A 5 7.79 9.03 -6.63
N PRO A 6 6.82 8.58 -5.83
CA PRO A 6 5.41 8.68 -6.19
C PRO A 6 5.09 10.13 -6.60
N ARG A 7 4.36 10.30 -7.71
CA ARG A 7 3.94 11.65 -8.14
C ARG A 7 3.01 12.24 -7.08
N LYS A 8 3.26 13.49 -6.68
CA LYS A 8 2.25 14.27 -5.95
C LYS A 8 1.02 14.45 -6.84
N PHE A 9 -0.15 14.12 -6.30
CA PHE A 9 -1.44 14.37 -6.92
C PHE A 9 -1.69 15.86 -7.09
N ARG A 10 -2.39 16.21 -8.17
CA ARG A 10 -3.26 17.39 -8.14
C ARG A 10 -4.42 17.03 -7.20
N ASN A 11 -4.42 17.59 -5.99
CA ASN A 11 -5.51 17.55 -5.00
C ASN A 11 -5.71 16.26 -4.15
N ALA A 12 -4.70 15.40 -3.95
CA ALA A 12 -4.80 14.31 -2.95
C ALA A 12 -3.94 14.60 -1.70
N LEU A 13 -4.44 14.15 -0.54
CA LEU A 13 -3.73 14.22 0.74
C LEU A 13 -2.42 13.39 0.66
N SER A 14 -1.32 13.92 1.20
CA SER A 14 -0.08 13.15 1.35
C SER A 14 -0.18 12.14 2.49
N ALA A 15 0.72 11.15 2.53
CA ALA A 15 0.83 10.22 3.65
C ALA A 15 0.95 10.95 5.00
N ARG A 16 1.67 12.09 5.05
CA ARG A 16 1.77 12.92 6.25
C ARG A 16 0.43 13.55 6.64
N ASP A 17 -0.31 14.09 5.67
CA ASP A 17 -1.61 14.71 5.94
C ASP A 17 -2.62 13.68 6.48
N ILE A 18 -2.61 12.47 5.91
CA ILE A 18 -3.45 11.35 6.35
C ILE A 18 -3.07 10.94 7.78
N LEU A 19 -1.79 10.70 8.03
CA LEU A 19 -1.31 10.16 9.31
C LEU A 19 -1.49 11.14 10.48
N VAL A 20 -1.43 12.45 10.23
CA VAL A 20 -1.78 13.46 11.24
C VAL A 20 -3.24 13.34 11.68
N GLN A 21 -4.15 12.98 10.78
CA GLN A 21 -5.55 12.74 11.13
C GLN A 21 -5.74 11.39 11.84
N VAL A 22 -5.08 10.34 11.34
CA VAL A 22 -5.14 8.99 11.91
C VAL A 22 -4.68 8.96 13.36
N VAL A 23 -3.55 9.58 13.70
CA VAL A 23 -3.02 9.58 15.07
C VAL A 23 -3.95 10.28 16.07
N ARG A 24 -4.84 11.16 15.61
CA ARG A 24 -5.80 11.89 16.45
C ARG A 24 -7.07 11.11 16.78
N ASP A 25 -7.39 10.06 16.03
CA ASP A 25 -8.55 9.20 16.28
C ASP A 25 -8.05 7.79 16.69
N PRO A 26 -8.17 7.40 17.96
CA PRO A 26 -7.67 6.11 18.46
C PRO A 26 -8.18 4.89 17.67
N ASP A 27 -9.43 4.89 17.22
CA ASP A 27 -10.01 3.78 16.47
C ASP A 27 -9.32 3.63 15.11
N LEU A 28 -9.14 4.75 14.39
CA LEU A 28 -8.45 4.78 13.11
C LEU A 28 -6.96 4.43 13.27
N HIS A 29 -6.35 4.86 14.36
CA HIS A 29 -4.96 4.59 14.66
C HIS A 29 -4.74 3.09 14.86
N PHE A 30 -5.56 2.41 15.67
CA PHE A 30 -5.46 0.97 15.89
C PHE A 30 -5.78 0.15 14.64
N ILE A 31 -6.77 0.55 13.85
CA ILE A 31 -7.03 -0.06 12.54
C ILE A 31 -5.80 0.04 11.64
N THR A 32 -5.14 1.20 11.62
CA THR A 32 -3.94 1.42 10.79
C THR A 32 -2.77 0.55 11.24
N LEU A 33 -2.54 0.44 12.56
CA LEU A 33 -1.50 -0.45 13.10
C LEU A 33 -1.77 -1.93 12.80
N ASN A 34 -3.03 -2.37 12.91
CA ASN A 34 -3.41 -3.74 12.54
C ASN A 34 -3.29 -3.98 11.02
N ARG A 35 -3.48 -2.96 10.19
CA ARG A 35 -3.20 -3.04 8.74
C ARG A 35 -1.71 -3.25 8.46
N TYR A 36 -0.81 -2.56 9.17
CA TYR A 36 0.62 -2.86 9.06
C TYR A 36 0.92 -4.29 9.48
N ARG A 37 0.42 -4.73 10.65
CA ARG A 37 0.63 -6.11 11.11
C ARG A 37 0.20 -7.14 10.06
N TYR A 38 -1.00 -6.94 9.49
CA TYR A 38 -1.54 -7.83 8.46
C TYR A 38 -0.73 -7.77 7.16
N SER A 39 -0.18 -6.59 6.82
CA SER A 39 0.73 -6.40 5.69
C SER A 39 1.99 -7.23 5.84
N GLU A 40 2.68 -7.15 6.97
CA GLU A 40 3.96 -7.87 7.14
C GLU A 40 3.76 -9.39 7.16
N GLN A 41 2.67 -9.85 7.78
CA GLN A 41 2.28 -11.27 7.72
C GLN A 41 2.01 -11.74 6.29
N ARG A 42 1.42 -10.88 5.46
CA ARG A 42 1.14 -11.19 4.07
C ARG A 42 2.44 -11.17 3.24
N SER A 43 3.32 -10.20 3.48
CA SER A 43 4.66 -10.13 2.88
C SER A 43 5.45 -11.41 3.13
N CYS A 44 5.44 -11.96 4.35
CA CYS A 44 6.05 -13.26 4.65
C CYS A 44 5.57 -14.35 3.68
N LYS A 45 4.24 -14.49 3.53
CA LYS A 45 3.64 -15.52 2.67
C LYS A 45 4.05 -15.32 1.21
N ASP A 46 3.96 -14.10 0.70
CA ASP A 46 4.22 -13.80 -0.70
C ASP A 46 5.71 -13.98 -1.05
N LEU A 47 6.62 -13.58 -0.15
CA LEU A 47 8.06 -13.81 -0.30
C LEU A 47 8.42 -15.30 -0.21
N THR A 48 7.81 -16.06 0.70
CA THR A 48 8.00 -17.53 0.76
C THR A 48 7.54 -18.21 -0.52
N ASN A 49 6.35 -17.86 -1.04
CA ASN A 49 5.86 -18.38 -2.32
C ASN A 49 6.85 -18.06 -3.46
N LEU A 50 7.45 -16.87 -3.43
CA LEU A 50 8.43 -16.46 -4.44
C LEU A 50 9.72 -17.28 -4.38
N ILE A 51 10.21 -17.58 -3.16
CA ILE A 51 11.38 -18.45 -2.95
C ILE A 51 11.10 -19.86 -3.50
N GLU A 52 9.93 -20.41 -3.19
CA GLU A 52 9.51 -21.73 -3.69
C GLU A 52 9.39 -21.73 -5.22
N TYR A 53 8.79 -20.68 -5.79
CA TYR A 53 8.63 -20.53 -7.23
C TYR A 53 9.97 -20.53 -7.97
N PHE A 54 10.92 -19.73 -7.50
CA PHE A 54 12.25 -19.64 -8.11
C PHE A 54 13.16 -20.84 -7.78
N ASN A 55 12.75 -21.69 -6.84
CA ASN A 55 13.35 -22.98 -6.54
C ASN A 55 14.88 -22.91 -6.44
N GLY A 56 15.38 -22.02 -5.58
CA GLY A 56 16.82 -21.90 -5.32
C GLY A 56 17.59 -20.97 -6.26
N LYS A 57 16.94 -20.27 -7.21
CA LYS A 57 17.66 -19.55 -8.29
C LYS A 57 17.26 -18.06 -8.44
N PRO A 58 18.23 -17.13 -8.47
CA PRO A 58 19.65 -17.32 -8.15
C PRO A 58 19.87 -17.47 -6.63
N PRO A 59 20.89 -18.23 -6.18
CA PRO A 59 21.11 -18.52 -4.75
C PRO A 59 21.26 -17.28 -3.87
N GLU A 60 21.92 -16.24 -4.37
CA GLU A 60 22.12 -14.99 -3.65
C GLU A 60 20.80 -14.25 -3.42
N LEU A 61 19.88 -14.32 -4.39
CA LEU A 61 18.54 -13.75 -4.23
C LEU A 61 17.74 -14.54 -3.21
N MET A 62 17.81 -15.88 -3.25
CA MET A 62 17.08 -16.72 -2.28
C MET A 62 17.54 -16.45 -0.85
N LYS A 63 18.84 -16.16 -0.67
CA LYS A 63 19.39 -15.73 0.62
C LYS A 63 18.82 -14.36 1.04
N ASP A 64 18.84 -13.36 0.15
CA ASP A 64 18.30 -12.04 0.44
C ASP A 64 16.78 -12.10 0.75
N LEU A 65 16.00 -12.87 -0.02
CA LEU A 65 14.57 -13.10 0.21
C LEU A 65 14.30 -13.84 1.53
N SER A 66 15.10 -14.85 1.88
CA SER A 66 14.96 -15.57 3.15
C SER A 66 15.19 -14.66 4.36
N HIS A 67 16.18 -13.76 4.29
CA HIS A 67 16.38 -12.76 5.33
C HIS A 67 15.22 -11.76 5.39
N HIS A 68 14.72 -11.33 4.23
CA HIS A 68 13.55 -10.46 4.16
C HIS A 68 12.33 -11.10 4.84
N VAL A 69 12.01 -12.38 4.56
CA VAL A 69 10.96 -13.13 5.27
C VAL A 69 11.16 -13.11 6.79
N SER A 70 12.40 -13.28 7.25
CA SER A 70 12.70 -13.24 8.69
C SER A 70 12.50 -11.86 9.32
N ASP A 71 12.72 -10.78 8.56
CA ASP A 71 12.48 -9.41 9.01
C ASP A 71 10.97 -9.14 9.10
N GLU A 72 10.23 -9.45 8.03
CA GLU A 72 8.76 -9.30 7.98
C GLU A 72 8.05 -10.06 9.12
N ALA A 73 8.48 -11.30 9.38
CA ALA A 73 7.91 -12.11 10.45
C ALA A 73 8.11 -11.46 11.83
N ARG A 74 9.23 -10.78 12.01
CA ARG A 74 9.60 -10.09 13.23
C ARG A 74 8.89 -8.74 13.36
N HIS A 75 8.68 -8.01 12.27
CA HIS A 75 7.84 -6.81 12.25
C HIS A 75 6.40 -7.15 12.61
N ALA A 76 5.84 -8.19 11.99
CA ALA A 76 4.52 -8.72 12.30
C ALA A 76 4.40 -9.06 13.79
N ALA A 77 5.40 -9.71 14.38
CA ALA A 77 5.44 -10.04 15.79
C ALA A 77 5.42 -8.77 16.66
N TRP A 78 6.30 -7.81 16.41
CA TRP A 78 6.34 -6.55 17.19
C TRP A 78 5.04 -5.76 17.10
N LEU A 79 4.41 -5.71 15.92
CA LEU A 79 3.11 -5.05 15.75
C LEU A 79 1.98 -5.82 16.43
N THR A 80 2.05 -7.15 16.47
CA THR A 80 1.10 -7.99 17.21
C THR A 80 1.20 -7.73 18.71
N ASP A 81 2.42 -7.74 19.26
CA ASP A 81 2.68 -7.45 20.67
C ASP A 81 2.19 -6.04 21.03
N LEU A 82 2.52 -5.05 20.21
CA LEU A 82 2.06 -3.66 20.38
C LEU A 82 0.53 -3.59 20.46
N LEU A 83 -0.19 -4.19 19.50
CA LEU A 83 -1.65 -4.17 19.47
C LEU A 83 -2.26 -4.88 20.68
N PHE A 84 -1.70 -6.02 21.07
CA PHE A 84 -2.13 -6.77 22.24
C PHE A 84 -1.97 -5.94 23.53
N GLU A 85 -0.82 -5.31 23.72
CA GLU A 85 -0.54 -4.49 24.90
C GLU A 85 -1.39 -3.22 24.97
N LEU A 86 -1.77 -2.65 23.81
CA LEU A 86 -2.69 -1.52 23.71
C LEU A 86 -4.17 -1.92 23.86
N GLY A 87 -4.47 -3.22 23.99
CA GLY A 87 -5.83 -3.75 24.07
C GLY A 87 -6.63 -3.60 22.77
N ALA A 88 -5.94 -3.49 21.63
CA ALA A 88 -6.56 -3.35 20.32
C ALA A 88 -7.00 -4.71 19.74
N ASP A 89 -7.96 -4.68 18.81
CA ASP A 89 -8.38 -5.87 18.07
C ASP A 89 -7.28 -6.35 17.11
N ILE A 90 -6.89 -7.61 17.26
CA ILE A 90 -5.89 -8.32 16.43
C ILE A 90 -6.52 -9.21 15.35
N GLY A 91 -7.84 -9.10 15.15
CA GLY A 91 -8.55 -9.74 14.04
C GLY A 91 -8.12 -9.22 12.67
N ARG A 92 -8.80 -9.68 11.61
CA ARG A 92 -8.58 -9.15 10.25
C ARG A 92 -9.02 -7.67 10.22
N PRO A 93 -8.15 -6.73 9.81
CA PRO A 93 -8.52 -5.33 9.77
C PRO A 93 -9.69 -5.09 8.80
N PRO A 94 -10.64 -4.19 9.12
CA PRO A 94 -11.84 -3.99 8.32
C PRO A 94 -11.55 -3.20 7.04
N GLY A 95 -12.29 -3.51 5.97
CA GLY A 95 -12.26 -2.83 4.67
C GLY A 95 -11.26 -3.44 3.68
N GLN A 96 -11.24 -2.92 2.45
CA GLN A 96 -10.38 -3.44 1.38
C GLN A 96 -8.90 -3.37 1.80
N SER A 97 -8.15 -4.47 1.62
CA SER A 97 -6.70 -4.49 1.86
C SER A 97 -5.97 -3.89 0.66
N TYR A 98 -5.02 -3.00 0.92
CA TYR A 98 -4.12 -2.44 -0.09
C TYR A 98 -3.41 -3.55 -0.88
N ILE A 99 -2.92 -4.59 -0.19
CA ILE A 99 -2.22 -5.71 -0.84
C ILE A 99 -3.19 -6.55 -1.67
N GLU A 100 -4.43 -6.77 -1.21
CA GLU A 100 -5.42 -7.53 -2.00
C GLU A 100 -5.80 -6.78 -3.28
N GLU A 101 -5.95 -5.45 -3.20
CA GLU A 101 -6.18 -4.62 -4.39
C GLU A 101 -4.96 -4.60 -5.32
N PHE A 102 -3.75 -4.56 -4.75
CA PHE A 102 -2.51 -4.67 -5.53
C PHE A 102 -2.47 -6.00 -6.29
N ASP A 103 -2.68 -7.12 -5.60
CA ASP A 103 -2.74 -8.48 -6.17
C ASP A 103 -3.82 -8.59 -7.26
N ARG A 104 -4.99 -7.98 -7.06
CA ARG A 104 -6.07 -7.96 -8.05
C ARG A 104 -5.69 -7.19 -9.32
N LEU A 105 -4.99 -6.05 -9.15
CA LEU A 105 -4.54 -5.21 -10.24
C LEU A 105 -3.32 -5.78 -10.97
N LEU A 106 -2.55 -6.65 -10.32
CA LEU A 106 -1.54 -7.47 -10.97
C LEU A 106 -2.20 -8.40 -11.99
N ASP A 107 -1.54 -8.56 -13.13
CA ASP A 107 -1.90 -9.61 -14.08
C ASP A 107 -1.68 -10.97 -13.39
N GLY A 108 -2.71 -11.81 -13.32
CA GLY A 108 -2.59 -13.21 -12.90
C GLY A 108 -1.61 -14.02 -13.76
N ASP A 109 -1.16 -13.45 -14.89
CA ASP A 109 -0.12 -13.96 -15.78
C ASP A 109 1.32 -13.70 -15.26
N THR A 110 1.51 -13.16 -14.04
CA THR A 110 2.85 -12.91 -13.46
C THR A 110 3.72 -14.19 -13.37
N TYR A 111 3.07 -15.35 -13.36
CA TYR A 111 3.69 -16.68 -13.39
C TYR A 111 3.21 -17.55 -14.56
N ALA A 112 2.74 -16.94 -15.66
CA ALA A 112 2.37 -17.70 -16.85
C ALA A 112 3.60 -18.43 -17.40
N SER A 113 3.46 -19.73 -17.65
CA SER A 113 4.53 -20.65 -18.11
C SER A 113 5.29 -20.19 -19.34
N ASP A 114 4.68 -19.29 -20.12
CA ASP A 114 5.16 -18.84 -21.43
C ASP A 114 5.98 -17.54 -21.36
N THR A 115 6.15 -16.95 -20.16
CA THR A 115 6.97 -15.76 -19.96
C THR A 115 8.42 -16.11 -19.63
N ALA A 116 9.38 -15.36 -20.17
CA ALA A 116 10.79 -15.62 -19.92
C ALA A 116 11.10 -15.44 -18.41
N ALA A 117 11.91 -16.35 -17.85
CA ALA A 117 12.24 -16.35 -16.42
C ALA A 117 12.80 -14.99 -15.91
N ASP A 118 13.58 -14.28 -16.75
CA ASP A 118 14.07 -12.93 -16.42
C ASP A 118 12.93 -11.90 -16.29
N ASP A 119 11.85 -12.01 -17.07
CA ASP A 119 10.72 -11.07 -17.00
C ASP A 119 9.91 -11.28 -15.71
N GLN A 120 9.73 -12.54 -15.31
CA GLN A 120 9.08 -12.89 -14.04
C GLN A 120 9.89 -12.39 -12.85
N LEU A 121 11.21 -12.62 -12.87
CA LEU A 121 12.14 -12.14 -11.85
C LEU A 121 12.14 -10.61 -11.74
N ILE A 122 12.22 -9.91 -12.88
CA ILE A 122 12.14 -8.45 -12.91
C ILE A 122 10.80 -7.98 -12.34
N GLY A 123 9.68 -8.59 -12.75
CA GLY A 123 8.35 -8.25 -12.26
C GLY A 123 8.25 -8.38 -10.75
N ALA A 124 8.64 -9.53 -10.19
CA ALA A 124 8.61 -9.79 -8.76
C ALA A 124 9.48 -8.81 -7.96
N LEU A 125 10.72 -8.57 -8.39
CA LEU A 125 11.61 -7.63 -7.71
C LEU A 125 11.12 -6.19 -7.77
N VAL A 126 10.49 -5.77 -8.88
CA VAL A 126 9.88 -4.45 -8.96
C VAL A 126 8.66 -4.37 -8.05
N ALA A 127 7.80 -5.39 -8.03
CA ALA A 127 6.62 -5.45 -7.18
C ALA A 127 7.00 -5.23 -5.70
N ILE A 128 7.93 -6.06 -5.19
CA ILE A 128 8.49 -5.91 -3.85
C ILE A 128 9.01 -4.48 -3.69
N ASN A 129 9.90 -4.02 -4.58
CA ASN A 129 10.55 -2.73 -4.37
C ASN A 129 9.60 -1.52 -4.37
N VAL A 130 8.46 -1.56 -5.07
CA VAL A 130 7.47 -0.47 -5.01
C VAL A 130 6.61 -0.53 -3.75
N THR A 131 6.25 -1.73 -3.26
CA THR A 131 5.49 -1.89 -2.02
C THR A 131 6.33 -1.50 -0.81
N GLU A 132 7.59 -1.93 -0.73
CA GLU A 132 8.55 -1.54 0.32
C GLU A 132 8.72 -0.01 0.41
N LYS A 133 8.77 0.67 -0.75
CA LYS A 133 8.89 2.13 -0.78
C LYS A 133 7.66 2.81 -0.19
N ARG A 134 6.47 2.26 -0.42
CA ARG A 134 5.24 2.78 0.18
C ARG A 134 5.23 2.56 1.68
N GLY A 135 5.63 1.36 2.15
CA GLY A 135 5.80 1.04 3.57
C GLY A 135 6.71 2.06 4.26
N CYS A 136 7.92 2.26 3.74
CA CYS A 136 8.86 3.28 4.20
C CYS A 136 8.26 4.69 4.29
N GLU A 137 7.53 5.12 3.24
CA GLU A 137 6.89 6.44 3.24
C GLU A 137 5.84 6.56 4.35
N TYR A 138 5.02 5.52 4.53
CA TYR A 138 3.98 5.48 5.55
C TYR A 138 4.54 5.45 6.96
N PHE A 139 5.51 4.58 7.25
CA PHE A 139 6.17 4.55 8.55
C PHE A 139 6.86 5.87 8.87
N SER A 140 7.55 6.48 7.90
CA SER A 140 8.16 7.80 8.07
C SER A 140 7.12 8.89 8.36
N ALA A 141 5.99 8.89 7.63
CA ALA A 141 4.89 9.82 7.86
C ALA A 141 4.23 9.61 9.23
N HIS A 142 4.12 8.35 9.68
CA HIS A 142 3.55 7.99 10.97
C HIS A 142 4.42 8.47 12.13
N ILE A 143 5.72 8.21 12.07
CA ILE A 143 6.69 8.73 13.06
C ILE A 143 6.61 10.26 13.11
N HIS A 144 6.52 10.92 11.96
CA HIS A 144 6.38 12.37 11.88
C HIS A 144 5.09 12.89 12.54
N ALA A 145 3.97 12.20 12.35
CA ALA A 145 2.70 12.53 12.98
C ALA A 145 2.72 12.30 14.50
N LEU A 146 3.30 11.18 14.96
CA LEU A 146 3.46 10.85 16.38
C LEU A 146 4.32 11.87 17.12
N LYS A 147 5.39 12.37 16.49
CA LYS A 147 6.25 13.44 17.05
C LYS A 147 5.54 14.78 17.22
N GLN A 148 4.37 14.97 16.61
CA GLN A 148 3.55 16.18 16.73
C GLN A 148 2.32 15.97 17.62
N ALA A 149 2.01 14.73 17.97
CA ALA A 149 0.92 14.40 18.88
C ALA A 149 1.38 14.62 20.35
N PRO A 150 0.45 14.78 21.30
CA PRO A 150 0.78 14.78 22.72
C PRO A 150 1.54 13.49 23.09
N GLU A 151 2.63 13.62 23.84
CA GLU A 151 3.38 12.46 24.30
C GLU A 151 2.63 11.75 25.44
N THR A 152 2.01 10.63 25.10
CA THR A 152 1.42 9.66 26.03
C THR A 152 2.20 8.34 26.00
N PRO A 153 2.10 7.48 27.03
CA PRO A 153 2.73 6.16 27.01
C PRO A 153 2.40 5.35 25.76
N GLU A 154 1.16 5.41 25.28
CA GLU A 154 0.70 4.74 24.07
C GLU A 154 1.41 5.29 22.82
N THR A 155 1.43 6.62 22.64
CA THR A 155 2.08 7.24 21.47
C THR A 155 3.58 7.01 21.44
N ILE A 156 4.24 6.99 22.60
CA ILE A 156 5.67 6.69 22.73
C ILE A 156 5.92 5.26 22.30
N LYS A 157 5.14 4.31 22.81
CA LYS A 157 5.28 2.88 22.48
C LYS A 157 5.05 2.61 21.00
N ILE A 158 4.03 3.22 20.40
CA ILE A 158 3.77 3.11 18.96
C ILE A 158 4.94 3.68 18.16
N ARG A 159 5.43 4.87 18.53
CA ARG A 159 6.56 5.52 17.84
C ARG A 159 7.81 4.66 17.90
N GLU A 160 8.16 4.14 19.07
CA GLU A 160 9.34 3.28 19.26
C GLU A 160 9.26 1.99 18.45
N THR A 161 8.08 1.34 18.40
CA THR A 161 7.89 0.15 17.57
C THR A 161 8.08 0.46 16.08
N ILE A 162 7.51 1.56 15.58
CA ILE A 162 7.66 1.93 14.16
C ILE A 162 9.10 2.38 13.85
N GLU A 163 9.76 3.11 14.75
CA GLU A 163 11.17 3.50 14.62
C GLU A 163 12.12 2.29 14.63
N ARG A 164 11.72 1.18 15.26
CA ARG A 164 12.45 -0.09 15.22
C ARG A 164 12.32 -0.81 13.88
N ILE A 165 11.16 -0.72 13.23
CA ILE A 165 10.86 -1.38 11.93
C ILE A 165 11.53 -0.62 10.77
N LEU A 166 11.41 0.71 10.73
CA LEU A 166 11.79 1.54 9.59
C LEU A 166 13.23 1.32 9.04
N PRO A 167 14.28 1.10 9.86
CA PRO A 167 15.61 0.84 9.34
C PRO A 167 15.70 -0.43 8.47
N GLU A 168 14.90 -1.44 8.79
CA GLU A 168 14.84 -2.74 8.09
C GLU A 168 14.09 -2.59 6.77
N GLU A 169 12.93 -1.93 6.77
CA GLU A 169 12.19 -1.51 5.57
C GLU A 169 13.09 -0.73 4.60
N THR A 170 13.88 0.20 5.14
CA THR A 170 14.82 0.97 4.31
C THR A 170 15.91 0.06 3.74
N ALA A 171 16.33 -0.99 4.46
CA ALA A 171 17.22 -2.01 3.94
C ALA A 171 16.56 -2.82 2.83
N HIS A 172 15.27 -3.12 2.95
CA HIS A 172 14.47 -3.81 1.94
C HIS A 172 14.43 -3.06 0.61
N VAL A 173 14.11 -1.77 0.68
CA VAL A 173 14.17 -0.88 -0.49
C VAL A 173 15.56 -0.84 -1.12
N ARG A 174 16.63 -0.77 -0.32
CA ARG A 174 18.01 -0.69 -0.81
C ARG A 174 18.44 -1.97 -1.52
N TRP A 175 18.20 -3.15 -0.94
CA TRP A 175 18.61 -4.41 -1.55
C TRP A 175 17.82 -4.70 -2.82
N GLY A 176 16.50 -4.44 -2.83
CA GLY A 176 15.68 -4.56 -4.05
C GLY A 176 16.15 -3.62 -5.15
N THR A 177 16.48 -2.38 -4.81
CA THR A 177 17.05 -1.40 -5.77
C THR A 177 18.37 -1.88 -6.35
N ARG A 178 19.24 -2.49 -5.53
CA ARG A 178 20.53 -3.06 -5.95
C ARG A 178 20.33 -4.19 -6.96
N TRP A 179 19.42 -5.13 -6.70
CA TRP A 179 19.13 -6.23 -7.64
C TRP A 179 18.58 -5.72 -8.97
N LEU A 180 17.62 -4.80 -8.93
CA LEU A 180 17.06 -4.19 -10.14
C LEU A 180 18.14 -3.46 -10.96
N ALA A 181 19.10 -2.80 -10.31
CA ALA A 181 20.22 -2.16 -10.98
C ALA A 181 21.16 -3.18 -11.64
N GLN A 182 21.47 -4.29 -10.95
CA GLN A 182 22.28 -5.38 -11.52
C GLN A 182 21.62 -5.98 -12.75
N LEU A 183 20.30 -6.26 -12.68
CA LEU A 183 19.53 -6.74 -13.83
C LEU A 183 19.54 -5.74 -14.99
N ALA A 184 19.29 -4.46 -14.72
CA ALA A 184 19.32 -3.40 -15.74
C ALA A 184 20.69 -3.22 -16.40
N ASN A 185 21.77 -3.59 -15.73
CA ASN A 185 23.14 -3.49 -16.24
C ASN A 185 23.56 -4.69 -17.12
N LYS A 186 22.79 -5.79 -17.14
CA LYS A 186 23.10 -6.97 -17.98
C LYS A 186 23.12 -6.64 -19.48
N SER A 187 22.20 -5.80 -19.97
CA SER A 187 22.12 -5.39 -21.38
C SER A 187 21.15 -4.22 -21.59
N PRO A 188 21.18 -3.52 -22.74
CA PRO A 188 20.18 -2.51 -23.09
C PRO A 188 18.73 -3.05 -23.06
N LEU A 189 18.52 -4.31 -23.47
CA LEU A 189 17.22 -4.96 -23.42
C LEU A 189 16.72 -5.13 -21.98
N HIS A 190 17.58 -5.60 -21.08
CA HIS A 190 17.22 -5.74 -19.66
C HIS A 190 16.92 -4.40 -19.00
N ARG A 191 17.68 -3.35 -19.34
CA ARG A 191 17.39 -1.98 -18.88
C ARG A 191 15.98 -1.55 -19.26
N GLN A 192 15.58 -1.81 -20.50
CA GLN A 192 14.22 -1.50 -20.97
C GLN A 192 13.16 -2.33 -20.23
N LYS A 193 13.41 -3.63 -20.01
CA LYS A 193 12.50 -4.51 -19.26
C LYS A 193 12.29 -4.02 -17.82
N VAL A 194 13.38 -3.73 -17.10
CA VAL A 194 13.31 -3.16 -15.73
C VAL A 194 12.56 -1.83 -15.72
N GLN A 195 12.81 -0.96 -16.70
CA GLN A 195 12.13 0.34 -16.76
C GLN A 195 10.62 0.20 -17.02
N LYS A 196 10.22 -0.64 -17.98
CA LYS A 196 8.81 -0.93 -18.25
C LYS A 196 8.10 -1.56 -17.05
N ALA A 197 8.77 -2.49 -16.37
CA ALA A 197 8.25 -3.07 -15.14
C ALA A 197 8.06 -1.98 -14.08
N LYS A 198 9.05 -1.11 -13.82
CA LYS A 198 8.90 0.01 -12.88
C LYS A 198 7.69 0.88 -13.21
N GLU A 199 7.49 1.25 -14.47
CA GLU A 199 6.34 2.04 -14.90
C GLU A 199 5.01 1.34 -14.61
N LYS A 200 4.89 0.06 -14.99
CA LYS A 200 3.68 -0.76 -14.75
C LYS A 200 3.38 -0.89 -13.25
N TYR A 201 4.35 -1.38 -12.48
CA TYR A 201 4.13 -1.73 -11.07
C TYR A 201 3.99 -0.47 -10.20
N THR A 202 4.64 0.65 -10.53
CA THR A 202 4.36 1.92 -9.85
C THR A 202 2.95 2.43 -10.14
N ALA A 203 2.43 2.25 -11.36
CA ALA A 203 1.04 2.60 -11.66
C ALA A 203 0.04 1.71 -10.90
N ILE A 204 0.32 0.42 -10.79
CA ILE A 204 -0.49 -0.55 -10.02
C ILE A 204 -0.45 -0.21 -8.53
N GLU A 205 0.74 0.01 -7.97
CA GLU A 205 0.95 0.42 -6.58
C GLU A 205 0.12 1.65 -6.27
N GLN A 206 0.27 2.67 -7.09
CA GLN A 206 -0.44 3.93 -6.91
C GLN A 206 -1.95 3.71 -7.01
N ALA A 207 -2.43 2.95 -7.99
CA ALA A 207 -3.86 2.67 -8.12
C ALA A 207 -4.43 1.93 -6.90
N ALA A 208 -3.71 0.92 -6.38
CA ALA A 208 -4.12 0.13 -5.24
C ALA A 208 -4.16 0.96 -3.95
N PHE A 209 -3.10 1.74 -3.71
CA PHE A 209 -2.97 2.62 -2.57
C PHE A 209 -4.17 3.58 -2.46
N GLU A 210 -4.50 4.17 -3.60
CA GLU A 210 -5.45 5.25 -3.70
C GLU A 210 -6.90 4.71 -3.70
N SER A 211 -7.11 3.48 -4.18
CA SER A 211 -8.37 2.74 -3.98
C SER A 211 -8.67 2.55 -2.49
N GLY A 212 -7.64 2.28 -1.67
CA GLY A 212 -7.78 2.17 -0.21
C GLY A 212 -8.25 3.46 0.49
N MET A 213 -8.05 4.63 -0.14
CA MET A 213 -8.49 5.94 0.38
C MET A 213 -9.90 6.34 -0.10
N ASP A 214 -10.44 5.63 -1.09
CA ASP A 214 -11.62 6.03 -1.83
C ASP A 214 -12.92 5.49 -1.21
N ILE A 215 -13.34 6.11 -0.10
CA ILE A 215 -14.64 5.86 0.54
C ILE A 215 -15.74 6.83 0.09
N THR A 216 -15.40 7.87 -0.67
CA THR A 216 -16.31 8.99 -1.03
C THR A 216 -17.06 8.75 -2.33
N LEU A 217 -18.14 9.51 -2.60
CA LEU A 217 -18.86 9.44 -3.88
C LEU A 217 -17.96 9.80 -5.07
N GLY A 218 -18.14 9.10 -6.18
CA GLY A 218 -17.28 9.22 -7.38
C GLY A 218 -15.97 8.43 -7.30
N ALA A 219 -15.72 7.68 -6.21
CA ALA A 219 -14.62 6.73 -6.11
C ALA A 219 -14.63 5.70 -7.24
N GLU A 220 -15.80 5.26 -7.68
CA GLU A 220 -15.98 4.31 -8.77
C GLU A 220 -15.39 4.85 -10.08
N LEU A 221 -15.64 6.13 -10.40
CA LEU A 221 -15.09 6.78 -11.59
C LEU A 221 -13.56 6.96 -11.49
N ARG A 222 -13.04 7.36 -10.32
CA ARG A 222 -11.59 7.47 -10.08
C ARG A 222 -10.88 6.12 -10.17
N ARG A 223 -11.50 5.05 -9.67
CA ARG A 223 -10.98 3.68 -9.79
C ARG A 223 -10.95 3.21 -11.24
N VAL A 224 -11.96 3.54 -12.04
CA VAL A 224 -11.95 3.28 -13.49
C VAL A 224 -10.84 4.08 -14.19
N GLU A 225 -10.66 5.36 -13.87
CA GLU A 225 -9.58 6.19 -14.41
C GLU A 225 -8.19 5.61 -14.09
N ARG A 226 -8.01 5.08 -12.87
CA ARG A 226 -6.78 4.40 -12.46
C ARG A 226 -6.59 3.07 -13.16
N LEU A 227 -7.66 2.28 -13.32
CA LEU A 227 -7.61 1.03 -14.09
C LEU A 227 -7.17 1.30 -15.53
N LEU A 228 -7.66 2.38 -16.15
CA LEU A 228 -7.21 2.84 -17.46
C LEU A 228 -5.74 3.30 -17.44
N SER A 229 -5.32 4.00 -16.39
CA SER A 229 -3.94 4.43 -16.20
C SER A 229 -2.98 3.24 -16.12
N VAL A 230 -3.35 2.18 -15.40
CA VAL A 230 -2.61 0.92 -15.37
C VAL A 230 -2.62 0.25 -16.75
N ALA A 231 -3.78 0.12 -17.38
CA ALA A 231 -3.90 -0.48 -18.71
C ALA A 231 -3.03 0.23 -19.75
N ASN A 232 -2.85 1.55 -19.63
CA ASN A 232 -1.99 2.34 -20.52
C ASN A 232 -0.49 2.02 -20.39
N THR A 233 -0.06 1.38 -19.29
CA THR A 233 1.31 0.87 -19.14
C THR A 233 1.53 -0.46 -19.86
N LEU A 234 0.46 -1.17 -20.22
CA LEU A 234 0.53 -2.46 -20.90
C LEU A 234 0.69 -2.30 -22.42
N PRO A 235 1.25 -3.31 -23.13
CA PRO A 235 1.21 -3.34 -24.58
C PRO A 235 -0.24 -3.30 -25.08
N VAL A 236 -0.48 -2.61 -26.19
CA VAL A 236 -1.83 -2.31 -26.71
C VAL A 236 -2.72 -3.54 -26.82
N TRP A 237 -2.15 -4.69 -27.22
CA TRP A 237 -2.87 -5.95 -27.42
C TRP A 237 -3.33 -6.63 -26.12
N HIS A 238 -2.69 -6.35 -24.98
CA HIS A 238 -3.10 -6.91 -23.67
C HIS A 238 -4.18 -6.07 -22.98
N ARG A 239 -4.35 -4.80 -23.38
CA ARG A 239 -5.28 -3.86 -22.72
C ARG A 239 -6.74 -4.32 -22.75
N PRO A 240 -7.31 -4.81 -23.87
CA PRO A 240 -8.71 -5.21 -23.91
C PRO A 240 -9.02 -6.34 -22.92
N LYS A 241 -8.19 -7.40 -22.89
CA LYS A 241 -8.31 -8.52 -21.94
C LYS A 241 -8.20 -8.02 -20.49
N TYR A 242 -7.16 -7.23 -20.19
CA TYR A 242 -6.94 -6.66 -18.86
C TYR A 242 -8.16 -5.89 -18.34
N LEU A 243 -8.72 -5.02 -19.19
CA LEU A 243 -9.90 -4.23 -18.85
C LEU A 243 -11.15 -5.10 -18.72
N MET A 244 -11.39 -6.04 -19.63
CA MET A 244 -12.55 -6.93 -19.55
C MET A 244 -12.59 -7.76 -18.25
N GLU A 245 -11.44 -8.23 -17.79
CA GLU A 245 -11.34 -9.02 -16.56
C GLU A 245 -11.57 -8.19 -15.30
N ARG A 246 -11.10 -6.94 -15.27
CA ARG A 246 -11.04 -6.13 -14.03
C ARG A 246 -12.11 -5.04 -13.94
N LEU A 247 -12.66 -4.59 -15.06
CA LEU A 247 -13.65 -3.53 -15.10
C LEU A 247 -14.97 -3.89 -14.37
N PRO A 248 -15.54 -5.11 -14.48
CA PRO A 248 -16.77 -5.45 -13.78
C PRO A 248 -16.63 -5.30 -12.27
N GLU A 249 -15.54 -5.84 -11.70
CA GLU A 249 -15.27 -5.76 -10.28
C GLU A 249 -14.92 -4.33 -9.84
N THR A 250 -14.18 -3.57 -10.66
CA THR A 250 -13.88 -2.16 -10.40
C THR A 250 -15.11 -1.25 -10.43
N LEU A 251 -16.10 -1.54 -11.29
CA LEU A 251 -17.36 -0.78 -11.36
C LEU A 251 -18.32 -1.12 -10.22
N LEU A 252 -18.45 -2.40 -9.89
CA LEU A 252 -19.39 -2.86 -8.85
C LEU A 252 -18.84 -2.61 -7.44
N ALA A 253 -17.52 -2.78 -7.25
CA ALA A 253 -16.77 -2.55 -6.02
C ALA A 253 -17.51 -2.99 -4.73
N PRO A 254 -17.97 -4.25 -4.62
CA PRO A 254 -18.85 -4.69 -3.54
C PRO A 254 -18.24 -4.50 -2.14
N GLU A 255 -16.93 -4.75 -1.99
CA GLU A 255 -16.24 -4.52 -0.72
C GLU A 255 -16.22 -3.05 -0.29
N VAL A 256 -16.21 -2.12 -1.24
CA VAL A 256 -16.27 -0.68 -0.95
C VAL A 256 -17.64 -0.31 -0.45
N GLN A 257 -18.70 -0.83 -1.07
CA GLN A 257 -20.06 -0.58 -0.60
C GLN A 257 -20.24 -1.13 0.82
N LEU A 258 -19.74 -2.34 1.10
CA LEU A 258 -19.72 -2.91 2.45
C LEU A 258 -18.90 -2.07 3.44
N THR A 259 -17.74 -1.57 3.02
CA THR A 259 -16.89 -0.70 3.84
C THR A 259 -17.59 0.62 4.16
N ARG A 260 -18.25 1.24 3.18
CA ARG A 260 -19.04 2.46 3.35
C ARG A 260 -20.20 2.26 4.30
N ILE A 261 -20.96 1.17 4.14
CA ILE A 261 -22.07 0.82 5.04
C ILE A 261 -21.54 0.64 6.47
N SER A 262 -20.46 -0.12 6.64
CA SER A 262 -19.86 -0.38 7.94
C SER A 262 -19.30 0.89 8.60
N ALA A 263 -18.69 1.78 7.82
CA ALA A 263 -18.20 3.07 8.29
C ALA A 263 -19.36 3.99 8.69
N ALA A 264 -20.41 4.06 7.88
CA ALA A 264 -21.60 4.84 8.17
C ALA A 264 -22.33 4.34 9.43
N GLN A 265 -22.48 3.02 9.59
CA GLN A 265 -23.08 2.40 10.78
C GLN A 265 -22.29 2.69 12.05
N ARG A 266 -20.94 2.62 11.99
CA ARG A 266 -20.08 2.94 13.12
C ARG A 266 -20.13 4.43 13.48
N ALA A 267 -20.03 5.31 12.49
CA ALA A 267 -20.10 6.75 12.69
C ALA A 267 -21.45 7.18 13.28
N TRP A 268 -22.56 6.64 12.75
CA TRP A 268 -23.90 6.85 13.30
C TRP A 268 -24.03 6.35 14.73
N SER A 269 -23.56 5.14 15.02
CA SER A 269 -23.64 4.55 16.36
C SER A 269 -22.81 5.31 17.40
N ARG A 270 -21.72 5.95 16.98
CA ARG A 270 -20.80 6.70 17.87
C ARG A 270 -21.33 8.09 18.18
N ASP A 271 -21.71 8.86 17.15
CA ASP A 271 -22.18 10.23 17.28
C ASP A 271 -23.08 10.60 16.08
N PRO A 272 -24.41 10.43 16.21
CA PRO A 272 -25.37 10.73 15.15
C PRO A 272 -25.34 12.18 14.67
N GLN A 273 -24.99 13.12 15.55
CA GLN A 273 -24.94 14.54 15.22
C GLN A 273 -23.69 14.83 14.37
N ALA A 274 -22.51 14.35 14.79
CA ALA A 274 -21.29 14.47 13.99
C ALA A 274 -21.37 13.71 12.65
N PHE A 275 -22.16 12.63 12.59
CA PHE A 275 -22.46 11.94 11.34
C PHE A 275 -23.16 12.86 10.34
N MET A 276 -24.22 13.56 10.76
CA MET A 276 -24.94 14.50 9.90
C MET A 276 -24.08 15.70 9.52
N ASP A 277 -23.33 16.25 10.47
CA ASP A 277 -22.64 17.52 10.30
C ASP A 277 -21.27 17.40 9.60
N LYS A 278 -20.63 16.21 9.65
CA LYS A 278 -19.26 16.01 9.11
C LYS A 278 -19.16 14.86 8.13
N PHE A 279 -19.73 13.70 8.46
CA PHE A 279 -19.57 12.49 7.64
C PHE A 279 -20.33 12.61 6.31
N ILE A 280 -21.61 13.02 6.34
CA ILE A 280 -22.42 13.21 5.12
C ILE A 280 -21.80 14.26 4.17
N PRO A 281 -21.40 15.47 4.62
CA PRO A 281 -20.72 16.43 3.76
C PRO A 281 -19.40 15.91 3.18
N MET A 282 -18.58 15.20 3.95
CA MET A 282 -17.33 14.62 3.46
C MET A 282 -17.56 13.52 2.43
N PHE A 283 -18.59 12.69 2.64
CA PHE A 283 -18.98 11.61 1.73
C PHE A 283 -19.50 12.14 0.39
N LEU A 284 -20.29 13.22 0.41
CA LEU A 284 -20.88 13.87 -0.78
C LEU A 284 -19.87 14.74 -1.55
N ASN A 285 -19.01 15.48 -0.85
CA ASN A 285 -18.11 16.45 -1.48
C ASN A 285 -16.71 15.88 -1.76
N GLY A 286 -16.37 14.69 -1.28
CA GLY A 286 -15.00 14.17 -1.25
C GLY A 286 -14.13 14.86 -0.19
N LEU A 287 -12.85 14.47 -0.07
CA LEU A 287 -11.86 15.09 0.85
C LEU A 287 -11.48 16.55 0.48
N SER A 288 -12.34 17.24 -0.27
CA SER A 288 -12.11 18.56 -0.86
C SER A 288 -12.17 19.73 0.12
N GLN A 289 -12.48 19.49 1.40
CA GLN A 289 -12.44 20.54 2.41
C GLN A 289 -11.02 20.68 2.97
N SER A 290 -10.26 21.62 2.39
CA SER A 290 -9.19 22.28 3.14
C SER A 290 -9.79 22.91 4.39
N PRO A 291 -9.07 22.94 5.54
CA PRO A 291 -9.50 23.75 6.67
C PRO A 291 -9.70 25.18 6.20
N PRO A 292 -10.69 25.93 6.72
CA PRO A 292 -10.81 27.34 6.40
C PRO A 292 -9.45 27.99 6.68
N SER A 293 -8.90 28.66 5.67
CA SER A 293 -7.73 29.51 5.81
C SER A 293 -7.97 30.37 7.04
N ARG A 294 -7.11 30.24 8.06
CA ARG A 294 -7.06 31.23 9.13
C ARG A 294 -6.76 32.55 8.46
N SER A 295 -7.78 33.38 8.30
CA SER A 295 -7.65 34.77 7.96
C SER A 295 -6.74 35.40 9.01
N SER A 296 -5.61 35.90 8.54
CA SER A 296 -4.75 36.93 9.11
C SER A 296 -5.32 37.67 10.34
N GLN A 297 -4.54 37.65 11.42
CA GLN A 297 -4.26 38.86 12.18
C GLN A 297 -2.81 39.24 11.94
#